data_AF-A0AAU9FW43-F1
#
_entry.id   AF-A0AAU9FW43-F1
#
_cell.length_a   1.000
_cell.length_b   1.000
_cell.length_c   1.000
_cell.angle_alpha   90.00
_cell.angle_beta   90.00
_cell.angle_gamma   90.00
#
_symmetry.space_group_name_H-M   'P 1'
#
loop_
_entity.id
_entity.type
_entity.pdbx_description
1 polymer ?
#
loop_
_entity_poly.entity_id
_entity_poly.type
_entity_poly.pdbx_seq_one_letter_code
_entity_poly.pdbx_strand_id
1 'polypeptide(L)'
;MSTRLSLDNAKKVAERTTDATICLIGQWLDYYWNEDGVTLNGAIDRYSLHSLNLTHPLHEETEKVKFDNDNERFIYQNQAEVGEASEELPKIADALMIVRHLMLSVTKGHSSYNCTFVHIIEKLSHNLYMAETAMNGQPCSMSSYTYTGSYPDHKFGVALEAIKLLTVVQQKYKVLLEKQRDEEEIH
;
A
#
# COMPACT_ATOMS: atom_id res chain seq x y z
N MET A 1 -22.33 -12.26 1.63
CA MET A 1 -21.07 -12.64 0.96
C MET A 1 -20.25 -13.39 2.00
N SER A 2 -19.66 -14.55 1.69
CA SER A 2 -18.81 -15.26 2.68
C SER A 2 -17.56 -14.43 2.98
N THR A 3 -17.13 -14.37 4.24
CA THR A 3 -15.91 -13.67 4.69
C THR A 3 -14.70 -14.07 3.84
N ARG A 4 -14.58 -15.35 3.51
CA ARG A 4 -13.52 -15.88 2.65
C ARG A 4 -13.55 -15.30 1.23
N LEU A 5 -14.73 -15.16 0.64
CA LEU A 5 -14.90 -14.56 -0.70
C LEU A 5 -14.55 -13.06 -0.67
N SER A 6 -14.93 -12.35 0.39
CA SER A 6 -14.57 -10.94 0.58
C SER A 6 -13.05 -10.76 0.70
N LEU A 7 -12.38 -11.62 1.48
CA LEU A 7 -10.93 -11.61 1.65
C LEU A 7 -10.18 -11.93 0.34
N ASP A 8 -10.63 -12.94 -0.42
CA ASP A 8 -10.02 -13.29 -1.71
C ASP A 8 -10.17 -12.15 -2.73
N ASN A 9 -11.33 -11.50 -2.77
CA ASN A 9 -11.54 -10.33 -3.62
C ASN A 9 -10.66 -9.14 -3.17
N ALA A 10 -10.55 -8.88 -1.87
CA ALA A 10 -9.70 -7.81 -1.34
C ALA A 10 -8.22 -8.06 -1.68
N LYS A 11 -7.74 -9.30 -1.56
CA LYS A 11 -6.39 -9.71 -1.98
C LYS A 11 -6.14 -9.44 -3.46
N LYS A 12 -7.03 -9.87 -4.35
CA LYS A 12 -6.91 -9.64 -5.80
C LYS A 12 -6.90 -8.16 -6.16
N VAL A 13 -7.68 -7.35 -5.45
CA VAL A 13 -7.68 -5.89 -5.65
C VAL A 13 -6.36 -5.28 -5.18
N ALA A 14 -5.81 -5.71 -4.03
CA ALA A 14 -4.52 -5.25 -3.55
C ALA A 14 -3.37 -5.60 -4.50
N GLU A 15 -3.34 -6.82 -5.04
CA GLU A 15 -2.37 -7.27 -6.06
C GLU A 15 -2.41 -6.35 -7.29
N ARG A 16 -3.57 -6.23 -7.93
CA ARG A 16 -3.74 -5.39 -9.13
C ARG A 16 -3.45 -3.92 -8.88
N THR A 17 -3.75 -3.44 -7.67
CA THR A 17 -3.49 -2.06 -7.29
C THR A 17 -2.01 -1.79 -7.13
N THR A 18 -1.27 -2.77 -6.62
CA THR A 18 0.19 -2.67 -6.46
C THR A 18 0.86 -2.55 -7.82
N ASP A 19 0.55 -3.46 -8.74
CA ASP A 19 1.08 -3.44 -10.12
C ASP A 19 0.74 -2.12 -10.82
N ALA A 20 -0.52 -1.67 -10.68
CA ALA A 20 -0.95 -0.42 -11.29
C ALA A 20 -0.27 0.81 -10.67
N THR A 21 0.00 0.81 -9.36
CA THR A 21 0.68 1.92 -8.68
C THR A 21 2.15 1.98 -9.11
N ILE A 22 2.83 0.84 -9.21
CA ILE A 22 4.19 0.74 -9.75
C ILE A 22 4.24 1.30 -11.17
N CYS A 23 3.31 0.88 -12.04
CA CYS A 23 3.24 1.37 -13.42
C CYS A 23 2.97 2.88 -13.49
N LEU A 24 2.05 3.40 -12.69
CA LEU A 24 1.73 4.83 -12.62
C LEU A 24 2.94 5.67 -12.18
N ILE A 25 3.71 5.19 -11.19
CA ILE A 25 4.93 5.88 -10.76
C ILE A 25 6.00 5.81 -11.86
N GLY A 26 6.17 4.65 -12.51
CA GLY A 26 7.09 4.50 -13.64
C GLY A 26 6.80 5.52 -14.75
N GLN A 27 5.54 5.62 -15.17
CA GLN A 27 5.10 6.61 -16.17
C GLN A 27 5.34 8.06 -15.72
N TRP A 28 5.15 8.33 -14.43
CA TRP A 28 5.41 9.66 -13.87
C TRP A 28 6.90 10.00 -13.88
N LEU A 29 7.77 9.05 -13.49
CA LEU A 29 9.22 9.20 -13.58
C LEU A 29 9.68 9.38 -15.03
N ASP A 30 9.20 8.54 -15.94
CA ASP A 30 9.53 8.63 -17.37
C ASP A 30 9.12 9.98 -17.97
N TYR A 31 7.97 10.53 -17.56
CA TYR A 31 7.51 11.82 -18.08
C TYR A 31 8.35 12.99 -17.55
N TYR A 32 8.65 13.01 -16.26
CA TYR A 32 9.28 14.15 -15.62
C TYR A 32 10.81 14.12 -15.65
N TRP A 33 11.38 12.93 -15.58
CA TRP A 33 12.82 12.71 -15.46
C TRP A 33 13.35 11.97 -16.71
N ASN A 34 12.64 12.09 -17.84
CA ASN A 34 13.00 11.46 -19.12
C ASN A 34 14.44 11.80 -19.54
N GLU A 35 14.81 13.08 -19.42
CA GLU A 35 16.13 13.58 -19.81
C GLU A 35 17.25 13.06 -18.88
N ASP A 36 16.89 12.69 -17.64
CA ASP A 36 17.79 12.12 -16.65
C ASP A 36 17.81 10.58 -16.68
N GLY A 37 16.94 9.94 -17.49
CA GLY A 37 16.85 8.48 -17.65
C GLY A 37 16.53 7.72 -16.36
N VAL A 38 15.84 8.36 -15.41
CA VAL A 38 15.66 7.78 -14.07
C VAL A 38 14.52 6.77 -14.05
N THR A 39 14.90 5.51 -13.86
CA THR A 39 13.98 4.40 -13.64
C THR A 39 13.42 4.41 -12.21
N LEU A 40 12.39 3.60 -11.95
CA LEU A 40 11.88 3.38 -10.59
C LEU A 40 13.01 2.93 -9.64
N ASN A 41 13.85 1.99 -10.07
CA ASN A 41 15.01 1.58 -9.28
C ASN A 41 15.97 2.75 -9.02
N GLY A 42 16.28 3.53 -10.05
CA GLY A 42 17.15 4.70 -9.92
C GLY A 42 16.59 5.75 -8.95
N ALA A 43 15.27 5.94 -8.93
CA ALA A 43 14.62 6.84 -7.98
C ALA A 43 14.66 6.28 -6.55
N ILE A 44 14.42 4.98 -6.35
CA ILE A 44 14.57 4.31 -5.05
C ILE A 44 16.00 4.45 -4.53
N ASP A 45 17.00 4.15 -5.37
CA ASP A 45 18.42 4.25 -5.03
C ASP A 45 18.81 5.70 -4.69
N ARG A 46 18.34 6.67 -5.48
CA ARG A 46 18.59 8.11 -5.25
C ARG A 46 18.07 8.58 -3.90
N TYR A 47 16.94 8.05 -3.46
CA TYR A 47 16.33 8.42 -2.18
C TYR A 47 16.59 7.42 -1.05
N SER A 48 17.49 6.46 -1.23
CA SER A 48 17.78 5.39 -0.26
C SER A 48 18.24 5.86 1.12
N LEU A 49 18.80 7.08 1.21
CA LEU A 49 19.23 7.70 2.46
C LEU A 49 18.12 8.51 3.16
N HIS A 50 16.92 8.54 2.58
CA HIS A 50 15.76 9.27 3.11
C HIS A 50 14.67 8.30 3.55
N SER A 51 14.16 8.51 4.75
CA SER A 51 13.00 7.77 5.28
C SER A 51 11.75 8.64 5.22
N LEU A 52 10.63 8.09 4.75
CA LEU A 52 9.33 8.71 4.96
C LEU A 52 8.94 8.47 6.42
N ASN A 53 9.13 9.46 7.28
CA ASN A 53 8.81 9.32 8.69
C ASN A 53 7.29 9.44 8.89
N LEU A 54 6.58 8.36 8.58
CA LEU A 54 5.13 8.19 8.68
C LEU A 54 4.84 7.07 9.68
N THR A 55 4.04 7.34 10.71
CA THR A 55 3.51 6.28 11.58
C THR A 55 2.12 5.83 11.12
N HIS A 56 1.87 4.52 11.11
CA HIS A 56 0.55 3.93 10.88
C HIS A 56 0.52 2.51 11.47
N PRO A 57 -0.66 1.87 11.63
CA PRO A 57 -0.77 0.57 12.30
C PRO A 57 0.02 -0.61 11.69
N LEU A 58 0.54 -0.44 10.47
CA LEU A 58 1.32 -1.44 9.73
C LEU A 58 2.74 -0.98 9.40
N HIS A 59 3.24 0.04 10.11
CA HIS A 59 4.52 0.69 9.81
C HIS A 59 5.70 -0.28 9.97
N GLU A 60 5.70 -1.10 11.02
CA GLU A 60 6.78 -2.08 11.23
C GLU A 60 6.81 -3.14 10.13
N GLU A 61 5.66 -3.48 9.56
CA GLU A 61 5.55 -4.39 8.42
C GLU A 61 5.98 -3.74 7.10
N THR A 62 5.69 -2.46 6.87
CA THR A 62 6.13 -1.79 5.64
C THR A 62 7.65 -1.62 5.57
N GLU A 63 8.33 -1.49 6.71
CA GLU A 63 9.80 -1.51 6.80
C GLU A 63 10.41 -2.87 6.37
N LYS A 64 9.64 -3.95 6.43
CA LYS A 64 10.07 -5.29 5.98
C LYS A 64 9.89 -5.48 4.47
N VAL A 65 9.34 -4.51 3.74
CA VAL A 65 9.18 -4.57 2.29
C VAL A 65 10.41 -3.98 1.60
N LYS A 66 11.02 -4.76 0.71
CA LYS A 66 12.17 -4.33 -0.10
C LYS A 66 11.86 -4.40 -1.58
N PHE A 67 12.52 -3.55 -2.35
CA PHE A 67 12.51 -3.67 -3.80
C PHE A 67 13.54 -4.72 -4.24
N ASP A 68 13.07 -5.70 -5.01
CA ASP A 68 13.84 -6.78 -5.61
C ASP A 68 14.20 -6.36 -7.04
N ASN A 69 15.44 -5.88 -7.22
CA ASN A 69 15.91 -5.32 -8.48
C ASN A 69 15.91 -6.33 -9.62
N ASP A 70 16.16 -7.60 -9.34
CA ASP A 70 16.25 -8.64 -10.36
C ASP A 70 14.87 -8.96 -10.97
N ASN A 71 13.81 -8.80 -10.17
CA ASN A 71 12.43 -9.11 -10.56
C ASN A 71 11.53 -7.86 -10.65
N GLU A 72 12.11 -6.67 -10.50
CA GLU A 72 11.45 -5.35 -10.51
C GLU A 72 10.17 -5.28 -9.67
N ARG A 73 10.20 -5.86 -8.47
CA ARG A 73 9.00 -5.99 -7.62
C ARG A 73 9.27 -5.71 -6.16
N PHE A 74 8.23 -5.35 -5.43
CA PHE A 74 8.31 -5.22 -3.99
C PHE A 74 8.04 -6.57 -3.33
N ILE A 75 8.96 -7.02 -2.49
CA ILE A 75 8.89 -8.28 -1.75
C ILE A 75 8.81 -7.99 -0.27
N TYR A 76 7.87 -8.65 0.41
CA TYR A 76 7.81 -8.66 1.86
C TYR A 76 8.80 -9.70 2.39
N GLN A 77 9.72 -9.29 3.27
CA GLN A 77 10.70 -10.20 3.86
C GLN A 77 10.04 -11.09 4.92
N ASN A 78 10.18 -12.41 4.76
CA ASN A 78 9.58 -13.46 5.59
C ASN A 78 8.06 -13.57 5.43
N GLN A 79 7.41 -14.49 6.15
CA GLN A 79 5.96 -14.54 6.21
C GLN A 79 5.45 -13.49 7.20
N ALA A 80 4.35 -12.80 6.89
CA ALA A 80 3.77 -11.84 7.81
C ALA A 80 3.25 -12.58 9.06
N GLU A 81 3.60 -12.06 10.24
CA GLU A 81 2.90 -12.43 11.47
C GLU A 81 1.49 -11.82 11.39
N VAL A 82 0.48 -12.67 11.46
CA VAL A 82 -0.92 -12.32 11.24
C VAL A 82 -1.72 -12.90 12.40
N GLY A 83 -2.41 -12.03 13.13
CA GLY A 83 -3.34 -12.41 14.18
C GLY A 83 -4.67 -12.92 13.62
N GLU A 84 -5.74 -12.68 14.35
CA GLU A 84 -7.10 -13.00 13.92
C GLU A 84 -7.64 -11.96 12.91
N ALA A 85 -8.60 -12.36 12.06
CA ALA A 85 -9.19 -11.46 11.08
C ALA A 85 -9.81 -10.21 11.74
N SER A 86 -10.40 -10.35 12.93
CA SER A 86 -10.96 -9.24 13.71
C SER A 86 -9.94 -8.22 14.19
N GLU A 87 -8.66 -8.60 14.28
CA GLU A 87 -7.57 -7.72 14.70
C GLU A 87 -6.82 -7.13 13.51
N GLU A 88 -6.65 -7.91 12.44
CA GLU A 88 -5.85 -7.53 11.29
C GLU A 88 -6.60 -6.64 10.29
N LEU A 89 -7.88 -6.90 10.05
CA LEU A 89 -8.67 -6.12 9.09
C LEU A 89 -8.82 -4.63 9.49
N PRO A 90 -9.09 -4.29 10.75
CA PRO A 90 -9.10 -2.89 11.18
C PRO A 90 -7.75 -2.18 10.98
N LYS A 91 -6.62 -2.86 11.25
CA LYS A 91 -5.27 -2.30 11.04
C LYS A 91 -5.02 -2.02 9.56
N ILE A 92 -5.44 -2.93 8.68
CA ILE A 92 -5.34 -2.76 7.22
C ILE A 92 -6.15 -1.54 6.77
N ALA A 93 -7.42 -1.44 7.18
CA ALA A 93 -8.28 -0.33 6.79
C ALA A 93 -7.73 1.02 7.28
N ASP A 94 -7.27 1.08 8.53
CA ASP A 94 -6.72 2.30 9.13
C ASP A 94 -5.42 2.74 8.43
N ALA A 95 -4.49 1.82 8.20
CA ALA A 95 -3.26 2.11 7.46
C ALA A 95 -3.53 2.60 6.03
N LEU A 96 -4.48 1.97 5.31
CA LEU A 96 -4.90 2.41 3.97
C LEU A 96 -5.49 3.82 4.00
N MET A 97 -6.28 4.13 5.02
CA MET A 97 -6.89 5.44 5.17
C MET A 97 -5.85 6.53 5.50
N ILE A 98 -4.86 6.24 6.35
CA ILE A 98 -3.75 7.15 6.67
C ILE A 98 -2.92 7.45 5.42
N VAL A 99 -2.44 6.42 4.71
CA VAL A 99 -1.60 6.61 3.52
C VAL A 99 -2.38 7.33 2.40
N ARG A 100 -3.65 6.99 2.20
CA ARG A 100 -4.54 7.70 1.27
C ARG A 100 -4.69 9.17 1.65
N HIS A 101 -4.93 9.47 2.93
CA HIS A 101 -5.08 10.83 3.41
C HIS A 101 -3.79 11.63 3.18
N LEU A 102 -2.63 11.05 3.51
CA LEU A 102 -1.35 11.69 3.30
C LEU A 102 -1.08 11.92 1.81
N MET A 103 -1.36 10.95 0.95
CA MET A 103 -1.25 11.09 -0.50
C MET A 103 -2.12 12.23 -1.02
N LEU A 104 -3.34 12.37 -0.53
CA LEU A 104 -4.20 13.50 -0.85
C LEU A 104 -3.62 14.83 -0.36
N SER A 105 -2.99 14.85 0.82
CA SER A 105 -2.38 16.05 1.40
C SER A 105 -1.19 16.55 0.57
N VAL A 106 -0.28 15.65 0.19
CA VAL A 106 0.95 16.00 -0.55
C VAL A 106 0.69 16.30 -2.04
N THR A 107 -0.52 16.05 -2.54
CA THR A 107 -0.92 16.29 -3.94
C THR A 107 -1.85 17.50 -4.12
N LYS A 108 -2.36 18.11 -3.04
CA LYS A 108 -3.19 19.33 -3.11
C LYS A 108 -2.42 20.49 -3.78
N GLY A 109 -3.03 21.11 -4.79
CA GLY A 109 -2.57 22.40 -5.35
C GLY A 109 -1.97 22.39 -6.77
N HIS A 110 -1.87 21.24 -7.46
CA HIS A 110 -1.26 21.17 -8.81
C HIS A 110 -2.25 20.70 -9.89
N SER A 111 -2.72 21.60 -10.77
CA SER A 111 -3.94 21.40 -11.57
C SER A 111 -3.81 20.60 -12.88
N SER A 112 -2.62 20.27 -13.37
CA SER A 112 -2.46 19.49 -14.64
C SER A 112 -1.73 18.16 -14.48
N TYR A 113 -0.97 18.00 -13.41
CA TYR A 113 -0.11 16.83 -13.16
C TYR A 113 -0.67 15.88 -12.10
N ASN A 114 -1.90 16.14 -11.69
CA ASN A 114 -2.63 15.40 -10.67
C ASN A 114 -3.11 14.02 -11.14
N CYS A 115 -3.13 13.71 -12.44
CA CYS A 115 -3.74 12.48 -12.93
C CYS A 115 -3.12 11.21 -12.33
N THR A 116 -1.78 11.08 -12.30
CA THR A 116 -1.11 9.90 -11.74
C THR A 116 -1.49 9.70 -10.27
N PHE A 117 -1.27 10.71 -9.43
CA PHE A 117 -1.49 10.57 -7.99
C PHE A 117 -2.98 10.54 -7.63
N VAL A 118 -3.86 11.17 -8.42
CA VAL A 118 -5.31 10.99 -8.31
C VAL A 118 -5.70 9.54 -8.55
N HIS A 119 -5.16 8.90 -9.59
CA HIS A 119 -5.42 7.47 -9.81
C HIS A 119 -4.86 6.58 -8.70
N ILE A 120 -3.72 6.94 -8.09
CA ILE A 120 -3.22 6.24 -6.90
C ILE A 120 -4.21 6.40 -5.73
N ILE A 121 -4.71 7.61 -5.47
CA ILE A 121 -5.70 7.88 -4.42
C ILE A 121 -7.00 7.11 -4.66
N GLU A 122 -7.49 7.07 -5.90
CA GLU A 122 -8.70 6.29 -6.27
C GLU A 122 -8.49 4.80 -6.01
N LYS A 123 -7.33 4.26 -6.39
CA LYS A 123 -6.99 2.86 -6.14
C LYS A 123 -6.86 2.53 -4.66
N LEU A 124 -6.26 3.43 -3.86
CA LEU A 124 -6.23 3.29 -2.39
C LEU A 124 -7.64 3.35 -1.78
N SER A 125 -8.51 4.21 -2.32
CA SER A 125 -9.92 4.29 -1.90
C SER A 125 -10.66 2.97 -2.16
N HIS A 126 -10.39 2.34 -3.31
CA HIS A 126 -10.98 1.03 -3.63
C HIS A 126 -10.46 -0.07 -2.69
N ASN A 127 -9.17 -0.07 -2.34
CA ASN A 127 -8.63 -1.03 -1.36
C ASN A 127 -9.24 -0.85 0.03
N LEU A 128 -9.44 0.40 0.47
CA LEU A 128 -10.13 0.69 1.73
C LEU A 128 -11.56 0.12 1.71
N TYR A 129 -12.33 0.37 0.65
CA TYR A 129 -13.68 -0.18 0.49
C TYR A 129 -13.69 -1.72 0.54
N MET A 130 -12.70 -2.37 -0.08
CA MET A 130 -12.57 -3.83 -0.04
C MET A 130 -12.23 -4.34 1.37
N ALA A 131 -11.38 -3.62 2.11
CA ALA A 131 -11.08 -3.95 3.51
C ALA A 131 -12.33 -3.81 4.39
N GLU A 132 -13.09 -2.73 4.25
CA GLU A 132 -14.37 -2.53 4.97
C GLU A 132 -15.39 -3.62 4.62
N THR A 133 -15.44 -4.04 3.35
CA THR A 133 -16.28 -5.17 2.93
C THR A 133 -15.86 -6.49 3.60
N ALA A 134 -14.55 -6.73 3.75
CA ALA A 134 -14.03 -7.87 4.49
C ALA A 134 -14.34 -7.79 5.99
N MET A 135 -14.51 -6.59 6.55
CA MET A 135 -14.97 -6.33 7.92
C MET A 135 -16.50 -6.40 8.09
N ASN A 136 -17.24 -6.94 7.11
CA ASN A 136 -18.70 -6.95 7.12
C ASN A 136 -19.33 -5.54 7.19
N GLY A 137 -18.68 -4.55 6.58
CA GLY A 137 -19.17 -3.17 6.51
C GLY A 137 -19.04 -2.39 7.81
N GLN A 138 -18.24 -2.87 8.77
CA GLN A 138 -17.93 -2.08 9.96
C GLN A 138 -17.09 -0.86 9.56
N PRO A 139 -17.51 0.36 9.94
CA PRO A 139 -16.76 1.56 9.61
C PRO A 139 -15.41 1.57 10.32
N CYS A 140 -14.36 1.99 9.62
CA CYS A 140 -13.04 2.21 10.18
C CYS A 140 -12.87 3.69 10.58
N SER A 141 -12.27 3.95 11.74
CA SER A 141 -11.84 5.28 12.14
C SER A 141 -10.33 5.44 11.92
N MET A 142 -9.92 6.54 11.30
CA MET A 142 -8.51 6.83 11.10
C MET A 142 -7.87 7.14 12.45
N SER A 143 -6.84 6.39 12.82
CA SER A 143 -6.05 6.71 13.99
C SER A 143 -5.18 7.95 13.74
N SER A 144 -4.70 8.54 14.84
CA SER A 144 -3.70 9.59 14.76
C SER A 144 -2.42 9.05 14.12
N TYR A 145 -1.89 9.78 13.16
CA TYR A 145 -0.61 9.47 12.54
C TYR A 145 0.33 10.67 12.63
N THR A 146 1.63 10.41 12.62
CA THR A 146 2.67 11.43 12.49
C THR A 146 3.26 11.38 11.09
N TYR A 147 3.55 12.55 10.54
CA TYR A 147 4.28 12.67 9.28
C TYR A 147 5.24 13.84 9.39
N THR A 148 6.54 13.61 9.18
CA THR A 148 7.51 14.71 8.98
C THR A 148 7.91 14.80 7.52
N GLY A 149 7.67 15.95 6.90
CA GLY A 149 8.04 16.24 5.52
C GLY A 149 9.55 16.42 5.31
N SER A 150 10.38 15.46 5.74
CA SER A 150 11.83 15.45 5.49
C SER A 150 12.20 14.71 4.20
N TYR A 151 11.25 13.99 3.58
CA TYR A 151 11.49 13.27 2.33
C TYR A 151 11.58 14.26 1.15
N PRO A 152 12.67 14.28 0.36
CA PRO A 152 12.90 15.36 -0.61
C PRO A 152 11.80 15.51 -1.68
N ASP A 153 11.26 14.38 -2.17
CA ASP A 153 10.05 14.37 -3.00
C ASP A 153 8.92 13.68 -2.26
N HIS A 154 8.09 14.46 -1.56
CA HIS A 154 6.99 13.93 -0.77
C HIS A 154 6.02 13.06 -1.58
N LYS A 155 5.79 13.37 -2.85
CA LYS A 155 4.83 12.60 -3.66
C LYS A 155 5.40 11.22 -3.95
N PHE A 156 6.67 11.16 -4.36
CA PHE A 156 7.35 9.89 -4.57
C PHE A 156 7.47 9.07 -3.27
N GLY A 157 7.87 9.70 -2.17
CA GLY A 157 8.01 9.03 -0.87
C GLY A 157 6.70 8.40 -0.39
N VAL A 158 5.60 9.15 -0.45
CA VAL A 158 4.27 8.62 -0.07
C VAL A 158 3.77 7.57 -1.05
N ALA A 159 4.15 7.64 -2.33
CA ALA A 159 3.77 6.64 -3.32
C ALA A 159 4.53 5.32 -3.14
N LEU A 160 5.81 5.38 -2.76
CA LEU A 160 6.57 4.21 -2.33
C LEU A 160 5.95 3.57 -1.09
N GLU A 161 5.55 4.39 -0.11
CA GLU A 161 4.88 3.86 1.09
C GLU A 161 3.55 3.20 0.77
N ALA A 162 2.79 3.75 -0.19
CA ALA A 162 1.57 3.10 -0.69
C ALA A 162 1.86 1.71 -1.29
N ILE A 163 2.92 1.57 -2.10
CA ILE A 163 3.31 0.27 -2.67
C ILE A 163 3.73 -0.71 -1.58
N LYS A 164 4.55 -0.27 -0.62
CA LYS A 164 4.96 -1.10 0.52
C LYS A 164 3.75 -1.57 1.33
N LEU A 165 2.85 -0.64 1.67
CA LEU A 165 1.62 -0.95 2.39
C LEU A 165 0.77 -1.99 1.63
N LEU A 166 0.53 -1.78 0.33
CA LEU A 166 -0.24 -2.74 -0.46
C LEU A 166 0.43 -4.11 -0.52
N THR A 167 1.77 -4.16 -0.57
CA THR A 167 2.53 -5.41 -0.51
C THR A 167 2.31 -6.15 0.82
N VAL A 168 2.34 -5.43 1.95
CA VAL A 168 2.00 -5.98 3.27
C VAL A 168 0.56 -6.49 3.29
N VAL A 169 -0.38 -5.69 2.80
CA VAL A 169 -1.82 -6.01 2.79
C VAL A 169 -2.08 -7.30 2.00
N GLN A 170 -1.44 -7.49 0.85
CA GLN A 170 -1.52 -8.73 0.09
C GLN A 170 -1.06 -9.95 0.91
N GLN A 171 0.08 -9.82 1.61
CA GLN A 171 0.59 -10.91 2.44
C GLN A 171 -0.34 -11.22 3.60
N LYS A 172 -0.87 -10.19 4.28
CA LYS A 172 -1.80 -10.39 5.40
C LYS A 172 -3.08 -11.08 4.93
N TYR A 173 -3.66 -10.68 3.80
CA TYR A 173 -4.82 -11.38 3.24
C TYR A 173 -4.51 -12.82 2.83
N LYS A 174 -3.33 -13.09 2.26
CA LYS A 174 -2.90 -14.44 1.93
C LYS A 174 -2.88 -15.34 3.16
N VAL A 175 -2.25 -14.90 4.25
CA VAL A 175 -2.16 -15.70 5.48
C VAL A 175 -3.53 -15.87 6.15
N LEU A 176 -4.39 -14.84 6.15
CA LEU A 176 -5.77 -14.97 6.65
C LEU A 176 -6.59 -16.01 5.87
N LEU A 177 -6.43 -16.07 4.55
CA LEU A 177 -7.09 -17.07 3.71
C LEU A 177 -6.55 -18.49 3.94
N GLU A 178 -5.24 -18.62 4.17
CA GLU A 178 -4.61 -19.90 4.50
C GLU A 178 -5.14 -20.43 5.84
N LYS A 179 -5.20 -19.59 6.89
CA LYS A 179 -5.78 -19.95 8.19
C LYS A 179 -7.23 -20.43 8.08
N GLN A 180 -8.08 -19.73 7.34
CA GLN A 180 -9.48 -20.13 7.15
C GLN A 180 -9.62 -21.47 6.44
N ARG A 181 -8.74 -21.78 5.48
CA ARG A 181 -8.74 -23.09 4.81
C ARG A 181 -8.35 -24.19 5.80
N ASP A 182 -7.31 -23.96 6.59
CA ASP A 182 -6.80 -24.95 7.53
C ASP A 182 -7.83 -25.23 8.65
N GLU A 183 -8.60 -24.23 9.09
CA GLU A 183 -9.73 -24.38 10.01
C GLU A 183 -10.90 -25.19 9.41
N GLU A 184 -11.20 -24.98 8.12
CA GLU A 184 -12.24 -25.74 7.40
C GLU A 184 -11.84 -27.20 7.15
N GLU A 185 -10.54 -27.52 7.02
CA GLU A 185 -10.06 -28.90 6.83
C GLU A 185 -10.04 -29.72 8.14
N ILE A 186 -10.09 -29.04 9.29
CA ILE A 186 -10.12 -29.66 10.63
C ILE A 186 -11.56 -29.95 11.10
N HIS A 187 -12.58 -29.39 10.44
CA HIS A 187 -14.00 -29.48 10.81
C HIS A 187 -14.85 -30.25 9.79
#